data_AF-A0A952TXN3-F1
#
_entry.id   AF-A0A952TXN3-F1
#
_cell.length_a   1.000
_cell.length_b   1.000
_cell.length_c   1.000
_cell.angle_alpha   90.00
_cell.angle_beta   90.00
_cell.angle_gamma   90.00
#
_symmetry.space_group_name_H-M   'P 1'
#
loop_
_entity.id
_entity.type
_entity.pdbx_description
1 polymer ?
#
loop_
_entity_poly.entity_id
_entity_poly.type
_entity_poly.pdbx_seq_one_letter_code
_entity_poly.pdbx_strand_id
1 'polypeptide(L)'
;MALDLNFFGLVLAAVLSLLALSYVFGEHPLFRVVLYLFIGVSAGYAAAVVVQDVLLPQLVFPVLDELFGTPTLDLGELGIRVALALLLLAKLFPKTARLGNPATALLAGVGAALAVAGAAQGTILPQVAATRNIFDVTTLQLALQGGYYLDAMEVIFSGLLLVLASVSTLAYFHFGATSRGKQEPQRSLLIDSLAWLGSFFIAIALAALFHGVLLAALGALVERLDFLQSTLRLLLGMP
;
A
#
# COMPACT_ATOMS: atom_id res chain seq x y z
N MET A 1 30.10 -32.52 0.46
CA MET A 1 28.93 -31.61 0.38
C MET A 1 29.11 -30.60 1.50
N ALA A 2 29.84 -29.50 1.24
CA ALA A 2 29.96 -28.45 2.25
C ALA A 2 28.55 -27.90 2.47
N LEU A 3 28.12 -27.78 3.73
CA LEU A 3 26.87 -27.12 4.09
C LEU A 3 27.02 -25.64 3.72
N ASP A 4 26.71 -25.32 2.46
CA ASP A 4 26.77 -23.98 1.93
C ASP A 4 25.67 -23.12 2.59
N LEU A 5 25.94 -21.83 2.80
CA LEU A 5 25.01 -20.91 3.47
C LEU A 5 23.63 -20.90 2.78
N ASN A 6 23.64 -21.12 1.47
CA ASN A 6 22.46 -21.26 0.63
C ASN A 6 21.58 -22.46 1.03
N PHE A 7 22.19 -23.59 1.36
CA PHE A 7 21.46 -24.79 1.78
C PHE A 7 20.77 -24.57 3.14
N PHE A 8 21.46 -23.95 4.09
CA PHE A 8 20.87 -23.59 5.38
C PHE A 8 19.71 -22.60 5.21
N GLY A 9 19.88 -21.56 4.38
CA GLY A 9 18.84 -20.59 4.07
C GLY A 9 17.61 -21.23 3.45
N LEU A 10 17.80 -22.18 2.53
CA LEU A 10 16.72 -22.93 1.88
C LEU A 10 15.94 -23.78 2.89
N VAL A 11 16.63 -24.54 3.75
CA VAL A 11 15.99 -25.35 4.80
C VAL A 11 15.24 -24.46 5.80
N LEU A 12 15.86 -23.36 6.23
CA LEU A 12 15.22 -22.40 7.14
C LEU A 12 13.96 -21.79 6.52
N ALA A 13 14.01 -21.36 5.26
CA ALA A 13 12.87 -20.82 4.54
C ALA A 13 11.73 -21.84 4.39
N ALA A 14 12.05 -23.12 4.14
CA ALA A 14 11.07 -24.20 4.09
C ALA A 14 10.41 -24.44 5.46
N VAL A 15 11.20 -24.49 6.53
CA VAL A 15 10.67 -24.63 7.90
C VAL A 15 9.76 -23.45 8.25
N LEU A 16 10.19 -22.21 8.01
CA LEU A 16 9.37 -21.02 8.27
C LEU A 16 8.10 -21.01 7.43
N SER A 17 8.15 -21.45 6.17
CA SER A 17 6.97 -21.58 5.30
C SER A 17 5.96 -22.60 5.85
N LEU A 18 6.42 -23.76 6.32
CA LEU A 18 5.57 -24.77 6.96
C LEU A 18 4.94 -24.24 8.26
N LEU A 19 5.73 -23.57 9.09
CA LEU A 19 5.23 -22.98 10.34
C LEU A 19 4.22 -21.86 10.06
N ALA A 20 4.40 -21.07 8.99
CA ALA A 20 3.42 -20.08 8.54
C ALA A 20 2.11 -20.75 8.06
N LEU A 21 2.22 -21.80 7.24
CA LEU A 21 1.07 -22.57 6.74
C LEU A 21 0.29 -23.29 7.86
N SER A 22 0.92 -23.55 9.01
CA SER A 22 0.22 -24.13 10.16
C SER A 22 -0.99 -23.32 10.63
N TYR A 23 -1.05 -22.02 10.29
CA TYR A 23 -2.19 -21.15 10.55
C TYR A 23 -3.51 -21.66 9.94
N VAL A 24 -3.45 -22.41 8.83
CA VAL A 24 -4.65 -23.00 8.19
C VAL A 24 -5.40 -23.94 9.14
N PHE A 25 -4.69 -24.56 10.09
CA PHE A 25 -5.28 -25.46 11.10
C PHE A 25 -5.71 -24.74 12.39
N GLY A 26 -5.53 -23.42 12.46
CA GLY A 26 -5.84 -22.59 13.62
C GLY A 26 -4.60 -21.93 14.25
N GLU A 27 -4.82 -21.17 15.32
CA GLU A 27 -3.73 -20.49 16.03
C GLU A 27 -2.90 -21.46 16.88
N HIS A 28 -1.73 -21.86 16.36
CA HIS A 28 -0.75 -22.64 17.12
C HIS A 28 0.43 -21.78 17.61
N PRO A 29 1.10 -22.14 18.72
CA PRO A 29 2.31 -21.45 19.20
C PRO A 29 3.40 -21.34 18.12
N LEU A 30 3.49 -22.34 17.24
CA LEU A 30 4.42 -22.40 16.12
C LEU A 30 4.24 -21.23 15.14
N PHE A 31 3.00 -20.91 14.78
CA PHE A 31 2.70 -19.75 13.93
C PHE A 31 3.08 -18.43 14.63
N ARG A 32 2.83 -18.32 15.94
CA ARG A 32 3.19 -17.12 16.72
C ARG A 32 4.69 -16.86 16.73
N VAL A 33 5.52 -17.91 16.77
CA VAL A 33 6.98 -17.78 16.65
C VAL A 33 7.36 -17.12 15.32
N VAL A 34 6.76 -17.56 14.21
CA VAL A 34 6.99 -16.95 12.89
C VAL A 34 6.57 -15.49 12.88
N LEU A 35 5.42 -15.15 13.46
CA LEU A 35 4.97 -13.75 13.57
C LEU A 35 5.93 -12.89 14.39
N TYR A 36 6.36 -13.35 15.56
CA TYR A 36 7.30 -12.59 16.39
C TYR A 36 8.66 -12.42 15.71
N LEU A 37 9.14 -13.48 15.03
CA LEU A 37 10.35 -13.40 14.23
C LEU A 37 10.18 -12.38 13.09
N PHE A 38 9.08 -12.44 12.35
CA PHE A 38 8.81 -11.52 11.25
C PHE A 38 8.74 -10.07 11.72
N ILE A 39 8.03 -9.79 12.82
CA ILE A 39 7.95 -8.46 13.42
C ILE A 39 9.34 -7.98 13.87
N GLY A 40 10.11 -8.84 14.55
CA GLY A 40 11.45 -8.53 15.02
C GLY A 40 12.43 -8.22 13.87
N VAL A 41 12.45 -9.05 12.83
CA VAL A 41 13.28 -8.85 11.63
C VAL A 41 12.86 -7.58 10.89
N SER A 42 11.55 -7.34 10.76
CA SER A 42 11.03 -6.12 10.10
C SER A 42 11.45 -4.86 10.86
N ALA A 43 11.33 -4.86 12.19
CA ALA A 43 11.76 -3.75 13.03
C ALA A 43 13.28 -3.55 12.98
N GLY A 44 14.06 -4.64 13.00
CA GLY A 44 15.52 -4.60 12.88
C GLY A 44 15.97 -4.07 11.52
N TYR A 45 15.35 -4.51 10.43
CA TYR A 45 15.61 -4.00 9.09
C TYR A 45 15.27 -2.51 8.98
N ALA A 46 14.10 -2.10 9.46
CA ALA A 46 13.73 -0.69 9.49
C ALA A 46 14.72 0.16 10.29
N ALA A 47 15.19 -0.34 11.44
CA ALA A 47 16.24 0.33 12.22
C ALA A 47 17.57 0.42 11.46
N ALA A 48 17.98 -0.65 10.77
CA ALA A 48 19.19 -0.66 9.95
C ALA A 48 19.11 0.36 8.80
N VAL A 49 17.97 0.41 8.10
CA VAL A 49 17.69 1.41 7.05
C VAL A 49 17.75 2.82 7.63
N VAL A 50 17.12 3.09 8.78
CA VAL A 50 17.20 4.41 9.41
C VAL A 50 18.64 4.76 9.79
N VAL A 51 19.43 3.81 10.30
CA VAL A 51 20.84 4.06 10.63
C VAL A 51 21.63 4.39 9.37
N GLN A 52 21.51 3.56 8.32
CA GLN A 52 22.32 3.66 7.11
C GLN A 52 21.92 4.83 6.21
N ASP A 53 20.62 5.04 6.00
CA ASP A 53 20.10 6.00 5.01
C ASP A 53 19.70 7.34 5.61
N VAL A 54 19.56 7.42 6.94
CA VAL A 54 19.15 8.65 7.63
C VAL A 54 20.20 9.11 8.63
N LEU A 55 20.47 8.36 9.69
CA LEU A 55 21.32 8.84 10.80
C LEU A 55 22.77 9.05 10.38
N LEU A 56 23.38 8.08 9.69
CA LEU A 56 24.76 8.22 9.21
C LEU A 56 24.92 9.41 8.25
N PRO A 57 24.18 9.49 7.13
CA PRO A 57 24.37 10.55 6.14
C PRO A 57 23.84 11.93 6.58
N GLN A 58 22.77 12.00 7.38
CA GLN A 58 22.16 13.29 7.74
C GLN A 58 22.67 13.89 9.05
N LEU A 59 23.27 13.06 9.92
CA LEU A 59 23.74 13.47 11.24
C LEU A 59 25.22 13.16 11.46
N VAL A 60 25.65 11.90 11.30
CA VAL A 60 27.00 11.49 11.71
C VAL A 60 28.09 12.01 10.76
N PHE A 61 27.99 11.74 9.45
CA PHE A 61 29.01 12.18 8.49
C PHE A 61 29.16 13.71 8.45
N PRO A 62 28.08 14.51 8.39
CA PRO A 62 28.18 15.98 8.41
C PRO A 62 28.89 16.52 9.67
N VAL A 63 28.59 15.95 10.85
CA VAL A 63 29.25 16.36 12.11
C VAL A 63 30.73 16.01 12.10
N LEU A 64 31.10 14.84 11.57
CA LEU A 64 32.50 14.42 11.47
C LEU A 64 33.26 15.29 10.46
N ASP A 65 32.68 15.57 9.28
CA ASP A 65 33.31 16.38 8.24
C ASP A 65 33.54 17.83 8.70
N GLU A 66 32.61 18.39 9.48
CA GLU A 66 32.74 19.72 10.08
C GLU A 66 33.74 19.75 11.24
N LEU A 67 33.87 18.67 12.01
CA LEU A 67 34.87 18.53 13.07
C LEU A 67 36.28 18.32 12.52
N PHE A 68 36.43 17.67 11.35
CA PHE A 68 37.72 17.13 10.89
C PHE A 68 38.27 17.68 9.56
N GLY A 69 37.58 18.48 8.75
CA GLY A 69 38.22 18.87 7.48
C GLY A 69 37.67 19.99 6.62
N THR A 70 36.36 20.25 6.55
CA THR A 70 35.83 21.29 5.65
C THR A 70 34.49 21.86 6.12
N PRO A 71 34.42 23.12 6.58
CA PRO A 71 33.17 23.75 6.98
C PRO A 71 32.38 24.16 5.72
N THR A 72 31.58 23.24 5.20
CA THR A 72 30.68 23.48 4.05
C THR A 72 29.21 23.47 4.44
N LEU A 73 28.89 23.25 5.71
CA LEU A 73 27.53 23.08 6.21
C LEU A 73 27.01 24.36 6.87
N ASP A 74 25.72 24.62 6.66
CA ASP A 74 25.01 25.64 7.40
C ASP A 74 24.79 25.14 8.84
N LEU A 75 25.56 25.69 9.78
CA LEU A 75 25.48 25.40 11.22
C LEU A 75 24.04 25.49 11.76
N GLY A 76 23.18 26.32 11.14
CA GLY A 76 21.77 26.43 11.50
C GLY A 76 20.98 25.14 11.25
N GLU A 77 21.15 24.51 10.08
CA GLU A 77 20.45 23.28 9.74
C GLU A 77 20.92 22.10 10.59
N LEU A 78 22.23 21.99 10.81
CA LEU A 78 22.80 20.96 11.66
C LEU A 78 22.27 21.09 13.10
N GLY A 79 22.21 22.32 13.62
CA GLY A 79 21.65 22.61 14.93
C GLY A 79 20.21 22.15 15.09
N ILE A 80 19.36 22.35 14.07
CA ILE A 80 17.96 21.88 14.07
C ILE A 80 17.90 20.34 14.10
N ARG A 81 18.67 19.65 13.24
CA ARG A 81 18.67 18.18 13.16
C ARG A 81 19.13 17.56 14.49
N VAL A 82 20.23 18.06 15.06
CA VAL A 82 20.75 17.61 16.36
C VAL A 82 19.75 17.92 17.48
N ALA A 83 19.16 19.12 17.50
CA ALA A 83 18.16 19.48 18.51
C ALA A 83 16.96 18.53 18.46
N LEU A 84 16.41 18.26 17.28
CA LEU A 84 15.29 17.31 17.12
C LEU A 84 15.68 15.90 17.56
N ALA A 85 16.89 15.43 17.23
CA ALA A 85 17.40 14.14 17.67
C ALA A 85 17.53 14.04 19.20
N LEU A 86 18.06 15.08 19.85
CA LEU A 86 18.18 15.15 21.32
C LEU A 86 16.81 15.21 22.00
N LEU A 87 15.87 16.01 21.46
CA LEU A 87 14.49 16.04 21.96
C LEU A 87 13.84 14.66 21.83
N LEU A 88 14.09 13.93 20.74
CA LEU A 88 13.59 12.58 20.57
C LEU A 88 14.20 11.60 21.60
N LEU A 89 15.51 11.68 21.85
CA LEU A 89 16.19 10.90 22.89
C LEU A 89 15.66 11.18 24.29
N ALA A 90 15.20 12.40 24.58
CA ALA A 90 14.56 12.74 25.85
C ALA A 90 13.30 11.90 26.14
N LYS A 91 12.69 11.29 25.12
CA LYS A 91 11.54 10.38 25.24
C LYS A 91 11.89 8.98 25.76
N LEU A 92 13.18 8.61 25.74
CA LEU A 92 13.65 7.33 26.28
C LEU A 92 13.51 7.26 27.81
N PHE A 93 13.55 8.41 28.48
CA PHE A 93 13.42 8.50 29.93
C PHE A 93 12.07 9.13 30.34
N PRO A 94 11.31 8.51 31.28
CA PRO A 94 9.96 8.97 31.64
C PRO A 94 9.93 10.39 32.22
N LYS A 95 11.02 10.84 32.88
CA LYS A 95 11.11 12.16 33.51
C LYS A 95 11.27 13.30 32.50
N THR A 96 11.96 13.07 31.38
CA THR A 96 12.25 14.07 30.35
C THR A 96 11.35 13.95 29.12
N ALA A 97 10.45 12.96 29.10
CA ALA A 97 9.65 12.62 27.92
C ALA A 97 8.81 13.78 27.34
N ARG A 98 8.39 14.73 28.18
CA ARG A 98 7.64 15.92 27.73
C ARG A 98 8.43 16.80 26.77
N LEU A 99 9.76 16.86 26.91
CA LEU A 99 10.63 17.64 26.03
C LEU A 99 10.65 17.05 24.60
N GLY A 100 10.41 15.75 24.45
CA GLY A 100 10.33 15.10 23.15
C GLY A 100 9.01 15.26 22.41
N ASN A 101 7.99 15.89 23.02
CA ASN A 101 6.67 16.04 22.42
C ASN A 101 6.72 16.74 21.04
N PRO A 102 7.43 17.88 20.86
CA PRO A 102 7.52 18.54 19.56
C PRO A 102 8.13 17.65 18.47
N ALA A 103 9.22 16.94 18.79
CA ALA A 103 9.87 16.03 17.85
C ALA A 103 8.92 14.88 17.44
N THR A 104 8.17 14.32 18.39
CA THR A 104 7.21 13.26 18.06
C THR A 104 5.93 13.75 17.39
N ALA A 105 5.50 14.98 17.64
CA ALA A 105 4.43 15.62 16.89
C ALA A 105 4.84 15.86 15.43
N LEU A 106 6.09 16.26 15.19
CA LEU A 106 6.65 16.38 13.85
C LEU A 106 6.68 15.01 13.15
N LEU A 107 7.17 13.95 13.81
CA LEU A 107 7.17 12.60 13.24
C LEU A 107 5.75 12.11 12.91
N ALA A 108 4.80 12.33 13.80
CA ALA A 108 3.40 11.95 13.56
C ALA A 108 2.78 12.76 12.41
N GLY A 109 3.05 14.07 12.35
CA GLY A 109 2.59 14.94 11.27
C GLY A 109 3.17 14.55 9.91
N VAL A 110 4.48 14.30 9.84
CA VAL A 110 5.15 13.81 8.62
C VAL A 110 4.63 12.43 8.24
N GLY A 111 4.47 11.51 9.20
CA GLY A 111 3.90 10.19 8.96
C GLY A 111 2.48 10.25 8.41
N ALA A 112 1.63 11.11 8.97
CA ALA A 112 0.28 11.35 8.46
C ALA A 112 0.30 11.96 7.06
N ALA A 113 1.16 12.96 6.81
CA ALA A 113 1.31 13.58 5.50
C ALA A 113 1.78 12.58 4.44
N LEU A 114 2.77 11.74 4.75
CA LEU A 114 3.26 10.68 3.87
C LEU A 114 2.19 9.61 3.62
N ALA A 115 1.40 9.24 4.63
CA ALA A 115 0.30 8.29 4.45
C ALA A 115 -0.78 8.86 3.52
N VAL A 116 -1.17 10.13 3.71
CA VAL A 116 -2.15 10.81 2.86
C VAL A 116 -1.61 10.98 1.43
N ALA A 117 -0.37 11.44 1.28
CA ALA A 117 0.27 11.62 -0.02
C ALA A 117 0.44 10.27 -0.74
N GLY A 118 0.89 9.24 -0.03
CA GLY A 118 1.02 7.89 -0.56
C GLY A 118 -0.32 7.27 -0.95
N ALA A 119 -1.37 7.47 -0.15
CA ALA A 119 -2.72 7.05 -0.52
C ALA A 119 -3.22 7.81 -1.76
N ALA A 120 -3.05 9.13 -1.81
CA ALA A 120 -3.47 9.93 -2.96
C ALA A 120 -2.71 9.56 -4.25
N GLN A 121 -1.39 9.38 -4.16
CA GLN A 121 -0.54 9.01 -5.30
C GLN A 121 -0.71 7.55 -5.71
N GLY A 122 -0.99 6.66 -4.76
CA GLY A 122 -1.23 5.24 -5.04
C GLY A 122 -2.65 4.94 -5.53
N THR A 123 -3.63 5.82 -5.26
CA THR A 123 -5.05 5.56 -5.58
C THR A 123 -5.65 6.67 -6.45
N ILE A 124 -5.91 7.85 -5.88
CA ILE A 124 -6.67 8.93 -6.52
C ILE A 124 -6.00 9.38 -7.83
N LEU A 125 -4.70 9.64 -7.84
CA LEU A 125 -4.00 10.13 -9.03
C LEU A 125 -4.04 9.10 -10.18
N PRO A 126 -3.68 7.81 -9.97
CA PRO A 126 -3.87 6.76 -10.97
C PRO A 126 -5.32 6.64 -11.44
N GLN A 127 -6.30 6.73 -10.52
CA GLN A 127 -7.73 6.65 -10.88
C GLN A 127 -8.19 7.81 -11.76
N VAL A 128 -7.75 9.04 -11.45
CA VAL A 128 -8.01 10.23 -12.27
C VAL A 128 -7.34 10.12 -13.63
N ALA A 129 -6.08 9.68 -13.67
CA ALA A 129 -5.34 9.47 -14.92
C ALA A 129 -6.00 8.39 -15.79
N ALA A 130 -6.41 7.27 -15.20
CA ALA A 130 -7.13 6.20 -15.91
C ALA A 130 -8.46 6.71 -16.48
N THR A 131 -9.21 7.50 -15.70
CA THR A 131 -10.46 8.10 -16.15
C THR A 131 -10.23 9.06 -17.32
N ARG A 132 -9.19 9.90 -17.24
CA ARG A 132 -8.81 10.80 -18.34
C ARG A 132 -8.47 10.03 -19.61
N ASN A 133 -7.71 8.93 -19.51
CA ASN A 133 -7.28 8.15 -20.66
C ASN A 133 -8.46 7.47 -21.40
N ILE A 134 -9.57 7.22 -20.71
CA ILE A 134 -10.80 6.70 -21.35
C ILE A 134 -11.43 7.76 -22.27
N PHE A 135 -11.28 9.05 -21.97
CA PHE A 135 -11.72 10.16 -22.82
C PHE A 135 -10.58 10.65 -23.72
N ASP A 136 -9.95 9.75 -24.48
CA ASP A 136 -8.88 10.13 -25.40
C ASP A 136 -9.44 10.82 -26.65
N VAL A 137 -9.51 12.15 -26.56
CA VAL A 137 -9.93 13.04 -27.66
C VAL A 137 -8.98 12.94 -28.86
N THR A 138 -7.70 12.63 -28.63
CA THR A 138 -6.70 12.55 -29.71
C THR A 138 -6.95 11.33 -30.57
N THR A 139 -7.13 10.17 -29.93
CA THR A 139 -7.44 8.92 -30.63
C THR A 139 -8.79 9.00 -31.33
N LEU A 140 -9.79 9.62 -30.71
CA LEU A 140 -11.09 9.87 -31.36
C LEU A 140 -10.93 10.73 -32.62
N GLN A 141 -10.16 11.82 -32.56
CA GLN A 141 -9.96 12.70 -33.71
C GLN A 141 -9.22 12.00 -34.86
N LEU A 142 -8.17 11.25 -34.55
CA LEU A 142 -7.41 10.48 -35.55
C LEU A 142 -8.26 9.38 -36.19
N ALA A 143 -9.08 8.67 -35.40
CA ALA A 143 -9.98 7.64 -35.90
C ALA A 143 -11.03 8.21 -36.88
N LEU A 144 -11.62 9.36 -36.54
CA LEU A 144 -12.59 10.05 -37.40
C LEU A 144 -11.96 10.57 -38.70
N GLN A 145 -10.72 11.09 -38.63
CA GLN A 145 -10.00 11.57 -39.82
C GLN A 145 -9.53 10.43 -40.72
N GLY A 146 -9.14 9.29 -40.13
CA GLY A 146 -8.67 8.11 -40.85
C GLY A 146 -9.77 7.19 -41.37
N GLY A 147 -11.05 7.47 -41.06
CA GLY A 147 -12.18 6.62 -41.45
C GLY A 147 -12.34 5.34 -40.61
N TYR A 148 -11.65 5.26 -39.46
CA TYR A 148 -11.73 4.14 -38.53
C TYR A 148 -12.92 4.32 -37.57
N TYR A 149 -14.14 4.18 -38.10
CA TYR A 149 -15.37 4.45 -37.34
C TYR A 149 -15.58 3.49 -36.15
N LEU A 150 -15.07 2.26 -36.22
CA LEU A 150 -15.18 1.30 -35.13
C LEU A 150 -14.40 1.77 -33.90
N ASP A 151 -13.15 2.22 -34.08
CA ASP A 151 -12.30 2.74 -33.01
C ASP A 151 -12.89 4.02 -32.40
N ALA A 152 -13.45 4.91 -33.22
CA ALA A 152 -14.16 6.09 -32.75
C ALA A 152 -15.39 5.74 -31.90
N MET A 153 -16.14 4.71 -32.28
CA MET A 153 -17.30 4.23 -31.51
C MET A 153 -16.89 3.59 -30.19
N GLU A 154 -15.76 2.88 -30.14
CA GLU A 154 -15.23 2.30 -28.91
C GLU A 154 -14.91 3.36 -27.86
N VAL A 155 -14.22 4.45 -28.24
CA VAL A 155 -13.88 5.56 -27.33
C VAL A 155 -15.15 6.23 -26.79
N ILE A 156 -16.13 6.51 -27.67
CA ILE A 156 -17.40 7.14 -27.28
C ILE A 156 -18.19 6.22 -26.34
N PHE A 157 -18.31 4.93 -26.68
CA PHE A 157 -19.05 3.97 -25.88
C PHE A 157 -18.41 3.77 -24.50
N SER A 158 -17.08 3.63 -24.45
CA SER A 158 -16.33 3.47 -23.19
C SER A 158 -16.49 4.69 -22.29
N GLY A 159 -16.39 5.90 -22.85
CA GLY A 159 -16.63 7.14 -22.11
C GLY A 159 -18.06 7.24 -21.59
N LEU A 160 -19.06 6.93 -22.42
CA LEU A 160 -20.47 6.95 -22.02
C LEU A 160 -20.75 5.93 -20.90
N LEU A 161 -20.22 4.71 -21.04
CA LEU A 161 -20.35 3.66 -20.03
C LEU A 161 -19.73 4.12 -18.71
N LEU A 162 -18.54 4.73 -18.72
CA LEU A 162 -17.91 5.24 -17.50
C LEU A 162 -18.73 6.34 -16.83
N VAL A 163 -19.27 7.30 -17.59
CA VAL A 163 -20.14 8.34 -17.02
C VAL A 163 -21.39 7.71 -16.41
N LEU A 164 -22.06 6.83 -17.15
CA LEU A 164 -23.26 6.15 -16.70
C LEU A 164 -23.01 5.31 -15.45
N ALA A 165 -21.92 4.54 -15.41
CA ALA A 165 -21.52 3.75 -14.26
C ALA A 165 -21.20 4.64 -13.05
N SER A 166 -20.47 5.73 -13.25
CA SER A 166 -20.08 6.66 -12.18
C SER A 166 -21.30 7.38 -11.59
N VAL A 167 -22.16 7.95 -12.43
CA VAL A 167 -23.34 8.70 -11.99
C VAL A 167 -24.35 7.77 -11.31
N SER A 168 -24.57 6.56 -11.86
CA SER A 168 -25.46 5.56 -11.24
C SER A 168 -24.95 5.06 -9.90
N THR A 169 -23.65 4.81 -9.78
CA THR A 169 -23.01 4.46 -8.50
C THR A 169 -23.15 5.59 -7.49
N LEU A 170 -22.96 6.84 -7.90
CA LEU A 170 -23.11 8.00 -7.02
C LEU A 170 -24.57 8.19 -6.57
N ALA A 171 -25.53 7.93 -7.47
CA ALA A 171 -26.96 7.94 -7.14
C ALA A 171 -27.32 6.83 -6.13
N TYR A 172 -26.69 5.66 -6.19
CA TYR A 172 -26.87 4.60 -5.19
C TYR A 172 -26.49 5.07 -3.78
N PHE A 173 -25.37 5.77 -3.64
CA PHE A 173 -24.90 6.33 -2.36
C PHE A 173 -25.51 7.69 -2.00
N HIS A 174 -26.46 8.19 -2.79
CA HIS A 174 -27.11 9.46 -2.49
C HIS A 174 -28.06 9.32 -1.29
N PHE A 175 -27.61 9.75 -0.11
CA PHE A 175 -28.39 9.78 1.13
C PHE A 175 -29.25 11.05 1.28
N GLY A 176 -29.62 11.73 0.19
CA GLY A 176 -30.33 13.01 0.21
C GLY A 176 -31.84 12.94 0.43
N ALA A 177 -32.37 11.83 0.94
CA ALA A 177 -33.81 11.74 1.20
C ALA A 177 -34.18 12.62 2.40
N THR A 178 -34.73 13.79 2.11
CA THR A 178 -35.24 14.70 3.14
C THR A 178 -36.53 14.12 3.70
N SER A 179 -36.49 13.61 4.93
CA SER A 179 -37.70 13.24 5.64
C SER A 179 -38.41 14.52 6.10
N ARG A 180 -39.52 14.89 5.44
CA ARG A 180 -40.51 15.78 6.03
C ARG A 180 -41.42 14.96 6.96
N GLY A 181 -40.99 14.74 8.19
CA GLY A 181 -41.83 14.18 9.26
C GLY A 181 -42.02 12.66 9.24
N LYS A 182 -43.27 12.19 9.30
CA LYS A 182 -43.67 10.77 9.47
C LYS A 182 -43.90 10.00 8.15
N GLN A 183 -43.58 10.57 7.00
CA GLN A 183 -43.73 9.89 5.71
C GLN A 183 -42.43 9.21 5.29
N GLU A 184 -42.54 8.04 4.64
CA GLU A 184 -41.37 7.37 4.10
C GLU A 184 -40.60 8.30 3.16
N PRO A 185 -39.26 8.35 3.26
CA PRO A 185 -38.43 9.19 2.43
C PRO A 185 -38.67 8.90 0.94
N GLN A 186 -39.43 9.76 0.26
CA GLN A 186 -39.67 9.63 -1.18
C GLN A 186 -38.47 10.14 -1.95
N ARG A 187 -37.70 9.21 -2.53
CA ARG A 187 -36.72 9.51 -3.57
C ARG A 187 -37.45 9.73 -4.89
N SER A 188 -36.89 10.53 -5.79
CA SER A 188 -37.48 10.69 -7.12
C SER A 188 -37.30 9.40 -7.93
N LEU A 189 -38.29 9.04 -8.75
CA LEU A 189 -38.27 7.80 -9.56
C LEU A 189 -37.02 7.69 -10.46
N LEU A 190 -36.48 8.84 -10.89
CA LEU A 190 -35.25 8.89 -11.67
C LEU A 190 -34.02 8.51 -10.82
N ILE A 191 -33.93 8.98 -9.57
CA ILE A 191 -32.83 8.64 -8.67
C ILE A 191 -32.89 7.17 -8.27
N ASP A 192 -34.09 6.63 -8.02
CA ASP A 192 -34.23 5.21 -7.65
C ASP A 192 -33.85 4.25 -8.78
N SER A 193 -34.25 4.57 -10.02
CA SER A 193 -33.85 3.79 -11.20
C SER A 193 -32.34 3.83 -11.43
N LEU A 194 -31.74 5.00 -11.27
CA LEU A 194 -30.30 5.20 -11.44
C LEU A 194 -29.50 4.54 -10.30
N ALA A 195 -30.02 4.58 -9.06
CA ALA A 195 -29.46 3.87 -7.91
C ALA A 195 -29.51 2.36 -8.09
N TRP A 196 -30.62 1.81 -8.61
CA TRP A 196 -30.73 0.38 -8.91
C TRP A 196 -29.66 -0.06 -9.91
N LEU A 197 -29.46 0.71 -10.99
CA LEU A 197 -28.40 0.45 -11.96
C LEU A 197 -27.00 0.56 -11.32
N GLY A 198 -26.79 1.54 -10.44
CA GLY A 198 -25.55 1.70 -9.67
C GLY A 198 -25.24 0.49 -8.79
N SER A 199 -26.26 -0.14 -8.20
CA SER A 199 -26.08 -1.35 -7.38
C SER A 199 -25.47 -2.51 -8.17
N PHE A 200 -25.77 -2.62 -9.46
CA PHE A 200 -25.19 -3.63 -10.34
C PHE A 200 -23.70 -3.37 -10.59
N PHE A 201 -23.32 -2.12 -10.86
CA PHE A 201 -21.91 -1.75 -11.01
C PHE A 201 -21.10 -1.98 -9.73
N ILE A 202 -21.67 -1.66 -8.56
CA ILE A 202 -21.05 -1.94 -7.26
C ILE A 202 -20.86 -3.44 -7.07
N ALA A 203 -21.87 -4.25 -7.37
CA ALA A 203 -21.78 -5.70 -7.25
C ALA A 203 -20.68 -6.28 -8.16
N ILE A 204 -20.57 -5.80 -9.40
CA ILE A 204 -19.49 -6.19 -10.31
C ILE A 204 -18.12 -5.78 -9.77
N ALA A 205 -17.97 -4.54 -9.30
CA ALA A 205 -16.71 -4.05 -8.77
C ALA A 205 -16.26 -4.86 -7.55
N LEU A 206 -17.18 -5.12 -6.60
CA LEU A 206 -16.90 -5.96 -5.43
C LEU A 206 -16.57 -7.39 -5.82
N ALA A 207 -17.26 -7.97 -6.80
CA ALA A 207 -16.97 -9.31 -7.30
C ALA A 207 -15.57 -9.37 -7.92
N ALA A 208 -15.17 -8.37 -8.71
CA ALA A 208 -13.85 -8.27 -9.30
C ALA A 208 -12.75 -8.13 -8.24
N LEU A 209 -12.96 -7.29 -7.21
CA LEU A 209 -12.03 -7.12 -6.09
C LEU A 209 -11.88 -8.43 -5.30
N PHE A 210 -13.00 -9.09 -4.98
CA PHE A 210 -13.00 -10.37 -4.28
C PHE A 210 -12.27 -11.46 -5.08
N HIS A 211 -12.55 -11.54 -6.39
CA HIS A 211 -11.85 -12.44 -7.29
C HIS A 211 -10.35 -12.18 -7.32
N GLY A 212 -9.93 -10.91 -7.40
CA GLY A 212 -8.52 -10.53 -7.37
C GLY A 212 -7.82 -10.95 -6.08
N VAL A 213 -8.46 -10.74 -4.93
CA VAL A 213 -7.94 -11.17 -3.63
C VAL A 213 -7.82 -12.71 -3.56
N LEU A 214 -8.84 -13.44 -4.02
CA LEU A 214 -8.80 -14.90 -4.06
C LEU A 214 -7.69 -15.43 -4.97
N LEU A 215 -7.53 -14.86 -6.17
CA LEU A 215 -6.47 -15.26 -7.09
C LEU A 215 -5.08 -14.94 -6.53
N ALA A 216 -4.90 -13.79 -5.89
CA ALA A 216 -3.65 -13.43 -5.25
C ALA A 216 -3.32 -14.40 -4.10
N ALA A 217 -4.30 -14.72 -3.25
CA ALA A 217 -4.13 -15.66 -2.15
C ALA A 217 -3.84 -17.09 -2.65
N LEU A 218 -4.56 -17.56 -3.67
CA LEU A 218 -4.33 -18.87 -4.27
C LEU A 218 -2.99 -18.93 -4.99
N GLY A 219 -2.61 -17.88 -5.72
CA GLY A 219 -1.30 -17.78 -6.36
C GLY A 219 -0.17 -17.84 -5.34
N ALA A 220 -0.27 -17.07 -4.24
CA ALA A 220 0.69 -17.13 -3.15
C ALA A 220 0.75 -18.52 -2.50
N LEU A 221 -0.38 -19.19 -2.30
CA LEU A 221 -0.41 -20.55 -1.75
C LEU A 221 0.26 -21.55 -2.68
N VAL A 222 -0.06 -21.51 -3.99
CA VAL A 222 0.55 -22.38 -5.00
C VAL A 222 2.06 -22.18 -5.05
N GLU A 223 2.53 -20.93 -5.05
CA GLU A 223 3.96 -20.59 -5.03
C GLU A 223 4.65 -21.18 -3.79
N ARG A 224 4.04 -21.08 -2.61
CA ARG A 224 4.62 -21.65 -1.38
C ARG A 224 4.60 -23.19 -1.39
N LEU A 225 3.57 -23.81 -1.95
CA LEU A 225 3.51 -25.27 -2.09
C LEU A 225 4.54 -25.80 -3.10
N ASP A 226 4.71 -25.12 -4.23
CA ASP A 226 5.72 -25.46 -5.24
C ASP A 226 7.15 -25.28 -4.70
N PHE A 227 7.38 -24.20 -3.94
CA PHE A 227 8.63 -23.99 -3.21
C PHE A 227 8.92 -25.12 -2.21
N LEU A 228 7.91 -25.57 -1.45
CA LEU A 228 8.07 -26.68 -0.51
C LEU A 228 8.31 -28.02 -1.23
N GLN A 229 7.60 -28.26 -2.33
CA GLN A 229 7.76 -29.47 -3.14
C GLN A 229 9.15 -29.55 -3.76
N SER A 230 9.61 -28.47 -4.39
CA SER A 230 10.95 -28.38 -5.00
C SER A 230 12.05 -28.54 -3.94
N THR A 231 11.89 -27.91 -2.79
CA THR A 231 12.79 -28.08 -1.63
C THR A 231 12.82 -29.55 -1.16
N LEU A 232 11.67 -30.20 -1.03
CA LEU A 232 11.59 -31.60 -0.60
C LEU A 232 12.25 -32.55 -1.61
N ARG A 233 12.02 -32.35 -2.92
CA ARG A 233 12.68 -33.15 -3.96
C ARG A 233 14.19 -33.03 -3.90
N LEU A 234 14.69 -31.80 -3.76
CA LEU A 234 16.11 -31.52 -3.59
C LEU A 234 16.70 -32.21 -2.36
N LEU A 235 15.98 -32.21 -1.23
CA LEU A 235 16.41 -32.87 0.01
C LEU A 235 16.39 -34.40 -0.09
N LEU A 236 15.44 -34.97 -0.83
CA LEU A 236 15.32 -36.41 -1.06
C LEU A 236 16.22 -36.93 -2.20
N GLY A 237 16.96 -36.04 -2.88
CA GLY A 237 17.79 -36.41 -4.03
C GLY A 237 17.00 -36.90 -5.24
N MET A 238 15.72 -36.52 -5.32
CA MET A 238 14.85 -36.85 -6.45
C MET A 238 14.94 -35.74 -7.52
N PRO A 239 14.87 -36.09 -8.82
CA PRO A 239 14.84 -35.11 -9.90
C PRO A 239 13.59 -34.21 -9.85
#